data_AF-A0AAE9GL36-F1
#
_entry.id   AF-A0AAE9GL36-F1
#
_cell.length_a   1.000
_cell.length_b   1.000
_cell.length_c   1.000
_cell.angle_alpha   90.00
_cell.angle_beta   90.00
_cell.angle_gamma   90.00
#
_symmetry.space_group_name_H-M   'P 1'
#
loop_
_entity.id
_entity.type
_entity.pdbx_description
1 polymer ?
#
loop_
_entity_poly.entity_id
_entity_poly.type
_entity_poly.pdbx_seq_one_letter_code
_entity_poly.pdbx_strand_id
1 'polypeptide(L)'
;MELTEYVAKALRRLREAYDAGKGISQTDLAKKLSKTPNTISRWETGEYKPRIEDLYELAKFFRVSILEFLPNDRSESEVKLEALFRSANSLDEEDREELRRFAEFRLAQKKYKTTGKSQAAAKKRKK
;
A
#
# COMPACT_ATOMS: atom_id res chain seq x y z
N MET A 1 9.99 0.08 -3.40
CA MET A 1 9.95 -1.21 -4.11
C MET A 1 9.60 -0.89 -5.54
N GLU A 2 10.39 -1.34 -6.50
CA GLU A 2 10.08 -1.15 -7.92
C GLU A 2 8.78 -1.88 -8.28
N LEU A 3 7.97 -1.32 -9.20
CA LEU A 3 6.66 -1.89 -9.56
C LEU A 3 6.79 -3.34 -10.06
N THR A 4 7.85 -3.64 -10.81
CA THR A 4 8.14 -4.99 -11.31
C THR A 4 8.38 -5.98 -10.16
N GLU A 5 9.10 -5.57 -9.11
CA GLU A 5 9.37 -6.40 -7.94
C GLU A 5 8.08 -6.66 -7.15
N TYR A 6 7.18 -5.67 -7.07
CA TYR A 6 5.87 -5.85 -6.44
C TYR A 6 5.03 -6.88 -7.20
N VAL A 7 4.92 -6.74 -8.53
CA VAL A 7 4.17 -7.69 -9.38
C VAL A 7 4.72 -9.11 -9.23
N ALA A 8 6.05 -9.25 -9.23
CA ALA A 8 6.72 -10.54 -9.05
C ALA A 8 6.37 -11.21 -7.72
N LYS A 9 6.43 -10.45 -6.62
CA LYS A 9 6.05 -10.93 -5.28
C LYS A 9 4.57 -11.26 -5.19
N ALA A 10 3.71 -10.41 -5.75
CA ALA A 10 2.26 -10.63 -5.78
C ALA A 10 1.91 -11.93 -6.51
N LEU A 11 2.50 -12.15 -7.70
CA LEU A 11 2.33 -13.37 -8.49
C LEU A 11 2.78 -14.61 -7.71
N ARG A 12 4.01 -14.59 -7.16
CA ARG A 12 4.53 -15.72 -6.38
C ARG A 12 3.63 -16.04 -5.19
N ARG A 13 3.21 -15.03 -4.44
CA ARG A 13 2.30 -15.20 -3.29
C ARG A 13 0.96 -15.82 -3.72
N LEU A 14 0.35 -15.34 -4.80
CA LEU A 14 -0.91 -15.90 -5.31
C LEU A 14 -0.73 -17.35 -5.77
N ARG A 15 0.41 -17.66 -6.41
CA ARG A 15 0.76 -19.02 -6.84
C ARG A 15 0.91 -19.96 -5.64
N GLU A 16 1.58 -19.54 -4.58
CA GLU A 16 1.82 -20.35 -3.38
C GLU A 16 0.56 -20.50 -2.52
N ALA A 17 -0.31 -19.48 -2.48
CA ALA A 17 -1.57 -19.51 -1.72
C ALA A 17 -2.72 -20.22 -2.46
N TYR A 18 -2.52 -20.64 -3.72
CA TYR A 18 -3.57 -21.24 -4.55
C TYR A 18 -4.13 -22.53 -3.93
N ASP A 19 -5.41 -22.83 -4.21
CA ASP A 19 -6.15 -24.01 -3.72
C ASP A 19 -6.01 -24.23 -2.19
N ALA A 20 -6.44 -23.24 -1.40
CA ALA A 20 -6.36 -23.25 0.06
C ALA A 20 -4.93 -23.45 0.60
N GLY A 21 -3.93 -22.86 -0.07
CA GLY A 21 -2.53 -22.90 0.34
C GLY A 21 -1.75 -24.15 -0.09
N LYS A 22 -2.33 -25.04 -0.89
CA LYS A 22 -1.57 -26.14 -1.52
C LYS A 22 -0.58 -25.62 -2.57
N GLY A 23 -0.86 -24.45 -3.11
CA GLY A 23 -0.10 -23.81 -4.17
C GLY A 23 -0.30 -24.47 -5.53
N ILE A 24 0.26 -23.86 -6.55
CA ILE A 24 0.37 -24.41 -7.91
C ILE A 24 1.82 -24.31 -8.40
N SER A 25 2.29 -25.29 -9.15
CA SER A 25 3.64 -25.23 -9.71
C SER A 25 3.71 -24.17 -10.83
N GLN A 26 4.89 -23.59 -11.07
CA GLN A 26 5.08 -22.67 -12.21
C GLN A 26 4.72 -23.34 -13.55
N THR A 27 5.04 -24.63 -13.68
CA THR A 27 4.72 -25.43 -14.86
C THR A 27 3.21 -25.60 -15.06
N ASP A 28 2.45 -25.87 -14.01
CA ASP A 28 1.00 -26.07 -14.14
C ASP A 28 0.28 -24.74 -14.32
N LEU A 29 0.73 -23.67 -13.68
CA LEU A 29 0.23 -22.31 -13.95
C LEU A 29 0.48 -21.92 -15.41
N ALA A 30 1.68 -22.18 -15.92
CA ALA A 30 2.03 -21.93 -17.32
C ALA A 30 1.10 -22.70 -18.27
N LYS A 31 0.85 -23.99 -18.01
CA LYS A 31 -0.11 -24.79 -18.79
C LYS A 31 -1.52 -24.20 -18.77
N LYS A 32 -2.00 -23.75 -17.61
CA LYS A 32 -3.35 -23.16 -17.46
C LYS A 32 -3.52 -21.84 -18.21
N LEU A 33 -2.42 -21.09 -18.38
CA LEU A 33 -2.40 -19.79 -19.05
C LEU A 33 -1.87 -19.85 -20.48
N SER A 34 -1.61 -21.05 -21.02
CA SER A 34 -0.98 -21.22 -22.33
C SER A 34 0.33 -20.45 -22.48
N LYS A 35 1.15 -20.40 -21.41
CA LYS A 35 2.49 -19.81 -21.38
C LYS A 35 3.55 -20.90 -21.18
N THR A 36 4.81 -20.50 -21.22
CA THR A 36 5.93 -21.40 -20.86
C THR A 36 6.26 -21.30 -19.36
N PRO A 37 6.78 -22.37 -18.72
CA PRO A 37 7.24 -22.29 -17.34
C PRO A 37 8.31 -21.21 -17.14
N ASN A 38 9.18 -21.00 -18.15
CA ASN A 38 10.20 -19.96 -18.13
C ASN A 38 9.59 -18.54 -18.08
N THR A 39 8.46 -18.32 -18.77
CA THR A 39 7.72 -17.05 -18.70
C THR A 39 7.26 -16.76 -17.28
N ILE A 40 6.65 -17.75 -16.61
CA ILE A 40 6.19 -17.60 -15.22
C ILE A 40 7.38 -17.36 -14.28
N SER A 41 8.47 -18.11 -14.45
CA SER A 41 9.69 -17.93 -13.67
C SER A 41 10.23 -16.51 -13.78
N ARG A 42 10.37 -15.98 -15.01
CA ARG A 42 10.84 -14.61 -15.27
C ARG A 42 9.94 -13.53 -14.68
N TRP A 43 8.63 -13.77 -14.67
CA TRP A 43 7.68 -12.88 -14.00
C TRP A 43 7.87 -12.90 -12.48
N GLU A 44 8.07 -14.07 -11.87
CA GLU A 44 8.27 -14.21 -10.42
C GLU A 44 9.65 -13.79 -9.92
N THR A 45 10.68 -13.78 -10.78
CA THR A 45 12.00 -13.25 -10.44
C THR A 45 12.12 -11.75 -10.69
N GLY A 46 11.16 -11.17 -11.41
CA GLY A 46 11.20 -9.76 -11.82
C GLY A 46 12.19 -9.48 -12.95
N GLU A 47 12.71 -10.52 -13.62
CA GLU A 47 13.58 -10.37 -14.82
C GLU A 47 12.82 -9.67 -15.96
N TYR A 48 11.51 -9.92 -16.08
CA TYR A 48 10.64 -9.26 -17.04
C TYR A 48 9.24 -9.03 -16.48
N LYS A 49 8.61 -7.92 -16.88
CA LYS A 49 7.26 -7.56 -16.42
C LYS A 49 6.17 -8.20 -17.30
N PRO A 50 5.14 -8.85 -16.75
CA PRO A 50 3.96 -9.24 -17.51
C PRO A 50 3.30 -8.04 -18.19
N ARG A 51 2.71 -8.23 -19.37
CA ARG A 51 1.90 -7.19 -20.01
C ARG A 51 0.55 -7.07 -19.31
N ILE A 52 -0.20 -6.01 -19.59
CA ILE A 52 -1.50 -5.79 -18.95
C ILE A 52 -2.50 -6.92 -19.26
N GLU A 53 -2.44 -7.49 -20.47
CA GLU A 53 -3.27 -8.63 -20.86
C GLU A 53 -2.91 -9.88 -20.05
N ASP A 54 -1.62 -10.10 -19.81
CA ASP A 54 -1.13 -11.22 -19.00
C ASP A 54 -1.55 -11.05 -17.52
N LEU A 55 -1.49 -9.83 -16.99
CA LEU A 55 -2.00 -9.52 -15.65
C LEU A 55 -3.51 -9.74 -15.53
N TYR A 56 -4.27 -9.43 -16.57
CA TYR A 56 -5.70 -9.68 -16.63
C TYR A 56 -6.01 -11.18 -16.63
N GLU A 57 -5.30 -11.98 -17.43
CA GLU A 57 -5.41 -13.45 -17.44
C GLU A 57 -5.08 -14.05 -16.06
N LEU A 58 -4.01 -13.57 -15.42
CA LEU A 58 -3.62 -13.98 -14.08
C LEU A 58 -4.70 -13.63 -13.04
N ALA A 59 -5.20 -12.40 -13.05
CA ALA A 59 -6.26 -11.95 -12.15
C ALA A 59 -7.53 -12.81 -12.28
N LYS A 60 -7.92 -13.13 -13.53
CA LYS A 60 -9.06 -14.01 -13.83
C LYS A 60 -8.82 -15.44 -13.33
N PHE A 61 -7.62 -15.98 -13.55
CA PHE A 61 -7.25 -17.32 -13.09
C PHE A 61 -7.31 -17.43 -11.55
N PHE A 62 -6.70 -16.47 -10.85
CA PHE A 62 -6.68 -16.44 -9.39
C PHE A 62 -7.96 -15.92 -8.75
N ARG A 63 -8.92 -15.41 -9.55
CA ARG A 63 -10.17 -14.79 -9.10
C ARG A 63 -9.95 -13.62 -8.13
N VAL A 64 -8.94 -12.81 -8.42
CA VAL A 64 -8.61 -11.59 -7.66
C VAL A 64 -8.81 -10.35 -8.53
N SER A 65 -8.85 -9.18 -7.89
CA SER A 65 -8.79 -7.91 -8.63
C SER A 65 -7.44 -7.77 -9.31
N ILE A 66 -7.40 -7.18 -10.52
CA ILE A 66 -6.13 -6.83 -11.18
C ILE A 66 -5.29 -5.86 -10.32
N LEU A 67 -5.94 -5.09 -9.45
CA LEU A 67 -5.28 -4.21 -8.48
C LEU A 67 -4.39 -4.97 -7.49
N GLU A 68 -4.58 -6.28 -7.30
CA GLU A 68 -3.71 -7.10 -6.44
C GLU A 68 -2.26 -7.16 -6.94
N PHE A 69 -2.03 -6.86 -8.23
CA PHE A 69 -0.70 -6.76 -8.82
C PHE A 69 -0.12 -5.34 -8.78
N LEU A 70 -0.86 -4.38 -8.23
CA LEU A 70 -0.42 -2.99 -8.10
C LEU A 70 -0.15 -2.69 -6.62
N PRO A 71 0.94 -1.97 -6.30
CA PRO A 71 1.17 -1.53 -4.95
C PRO A 71 0.00 -0.65 -4.52
N ASN A 72 -0.59 -0.97 -3.35
CA ASN A 72 -1.48 -0.04 -2.68
C ASN A 72 -0.59 1.06 -2.09
N ASP A 73 -0.50 2.16 -2.82
CA ASP A 73 0.27 3.36 -2.44
C ASP A 73 -0.46 4.21 -1.40
N ARG A 74 -1.71 3.86 -1.06
CA ARG A 74 -2.41 4.48 0.05
C ARG A 74 -1.66 4.23 1.34
N SER A 75 -1.09 5.31 1.87
CA SER A 75 -0.44 5.26 3.17
C SER A 75 -1.46 4.90 4.26
N GLU A 76 -1.03 4.23 5.34
CA GLU A 76 -1.90 4.04 6.51
C GLU A 76 -2.49 5.37 7.02
N SER A 77 -1.72 6.47 6.88
CA SER A 77 -2.17 7.81 7.19
C SER A 77 -3.34 8.27 6.33
N GLU A 78 -3.33 8.00 5.02
CA GLU A 78 -4.44 8.32 4.13
C GLU A 78 -5.70 7.55 4.51
N VAL A 79 -5.57 6.24 4.76
CA VAL A 79 -6.71 5.40 5.19
C VAL A 79 -7.31 5.90 6.52
N LYS A 80 -6.45 6.29 7.47
CA LYS A 80 -6.88 6.87 8.76
C LYS A 80 -7.54 8.24 8.59
N LEU A 81 -7.03 9.10 7.70
CA LEU A 81 -7.67 10.39 7.39
C LEU A 81 -9.04 10.21 6.76
N GLU A 82 -9.16 9.29 5.79
CA GLU A 82 -10.44 8.97 5.14
C GLU A 82 -11.47 8.50 6.16
N ALA A 83 -11.07 7.62 7.08
CA ALA A 83 -11.93 7.17 8.17
C ALA A 83 -12.37 8.34 9.08
N LEU A 84 -11.43 9.23 9.44
CA LEU A 84 -11.73 10.42 10.24
C LEU A 84 -12.73 11.35 9.53
N PHE A 85 -12.56 11.62 8.23
CA PHE A 85 -13.48 12.45 7.47
C PHE A 85 -14.89 11.86 7.40
N ARG A 86 -15.01 10.54 7.20
CA ARG A 86 -16.31 9.86 7.20
C ARG A 86 -17.02 10.01 8.56
N SER A 87 -16.29 9.82 9.65
CA SER A 87 -16.83 9.99 11.00
C SER A 87 -17.23 11.44 11.25
N ALA A 88 -16.38 12.41 10.89
CA ALA A 88 -16.65 13.83 11.06
C ALA A 88 -17.90 14.30 10.28
N ASN A 89 -18.10 13.78 9.06
CA ASN A 89 -19.32 14.07 8.28
C ASN A 89 -20.60 13.52 8.92
N SER A 90 -20.52 12.56 9.84
CA SER A 90 -21.69 12.03 10.55
C SER A 90 -22.01 12.78 11.83
N LEU A 91 -21.10 13.64 12.31
CA LEU A 91 -21.30 14.48 13.49
C LEU A 91 -22.19 15.69 13.19
N ASP A 92 -22.80 16.26 14.21
CA ASP A 92 -23.49 17.54 14.10
C ASP A 92 -22.51 18.73 14.06
N GLU A 93 -23.04 19.93 13.89
CA GLU A 93 -22.22 21.13 13.69
C GLU A 93 -21.43 21.52 14.95
N GLU A 94 -21.99 21.29 16.14
CA GLU A 94 -21.35 21.63 17.40
C GLU A 94 -20.13 20.72 17.64
N ASP A 95 -20.33 19.40 17.47
CA ASP A 95 -19.28 18.39 17.60
C ASP A 95 -18.16 18.57 16.55
N ARG A 96 -18.52 18.97 15.31
CA ARG A 96 -17.52 19.28 14.26
C ARG A 96 -16.68 20.50 14.61
N GLU A 97 -17.28 21.56 15.17
CA GLU A 97 -16.55 22.74 15.60
C GLU A 97 -15.61 22.44 16.78
N GLU A 98 -16.00 21.57 17.71
CA GLU A 98 -15.10 21.12 18.78
C GLU A 98 -13.90 20.35 18.20
N LEU A 99 -14.15 19.43 17.26
CA LEU A 99 -13.09 18.69 16.57
C LEU A 99 -12.12 19.63 15.83
N ARG A 100 -12.65 20.67 15.16
CA ARG A 100 -11.86 21.72 14.48
C ARG A 100 -10.94 22.45 15.46
N ARG A 101 -11.49 22.94 16.58
CA ARG A 101 -10.73 23.64 17.63
C ARG A 101 -9.65 22.76 18.23
N PHE A 102 -9.95 21.49 18.48
CA PHE A 102 -8.97 20.54 18.98
C PHE A 102 -7.81 20.34 17.99
N ALA A 103 -8.09 20.20 16.70
CA ALA A 103 -7.06 20.09 15.67
C ALA A 103 -6.16 21.34 15.63
N GLU A 104 -6.73 22.54 15.67
CA GLU A 104 -6.01 23.81 15.73
C GLU A 104 -5.10 23.90 16.97
N PHE A 105 -5.63 23.54 18.14
CA PHE A 105 -4.87 23.50 19.39
C PHE A 105 -3.64 22.58 19.28
N ARG A 106 -3.80 21.38 18.72
CA ARG A 106 -2.69 20.42 18.54
C ARG A 106 -1.63 20.95 17.57
N LEU A 107 -2.03 21.62 16.49
CA LEU A 107 -1.11 22.27 15.56
C LEU A 107 -0.31 23.39 16.24
N ALA A 108 -0.97 24.22 17.05
CA ALA A 108 -0.32 25.27 17.82
C ALA A 108 0.71 24.69 18.81
N GLN A 109 0.33 23.68 19.61
CA GLN A 109 1.25 23.02 20.54
C GLN A 109 2.49 22.44 19.84
N LYS A 110 2.33 21.85 18.65
CA LYS A 110 3.45 21.29 17.89
C LYS A 110 4.42 22.39 17.47
N LYS A 111 3.91 23.53 16.97
CA LYS A 111 4.72 24.71 16.62
C LYS A 111 5.53 25.23 17.82
N TYR A 112 4.90 25.36 18.99
CA TYR A 112 5.60 25.80 20.21
C TYR A 112 6.70 24.82 20.68
N LYS A 113 6.49 23.51 20.55
CA LYS A 113 7.52 22.51 20.91
C LYS A 113 8.72 22.53 19.96
N THR A 114 8.52 22.80 18.67
CA THR A 114 9.63 22.93 17.70
C THR A 114 10.41 24.24 17.87
N THR A 115 9.75 25.37 18.13
CA THR A 115 10.43 26.65 18.41
C THR A 115 11.12 26.69 19.78
N GLY A 116 10.54 26.04 20.80
CA GLY A 116 11.19 25.93 22.12
C GLY A 116 12.48 25.09 22.10
N LYS A 117 12.53 24.01 21.30
CA LYS A 117 13.74 23.18 21.15
C LYS A 117 14.85 23.89 20.37
N SER A 118 14.53 24.69 19.35
CA SER A 118 15.54 25.44 18.58
C SER A 118 16.19 26.57 19.40
N GLN A 119 15.42 27.25 20.25
CA GLN A 119 15.94 28.27 21.16
C GLN A 119 16.84 27.69 22.27
N ALA A 120 16.51 26.52 22.81
CA ALA A 120 17.34 25.84 23.82
C ALA A 120 18.67 25.31 23.24
N ALA A 121 18.68 24.83 21.99
CA ALA A 121 19.90 24.38 21.30
C ALA A 121 20.82 25.54 20.91
N ALA A 122 20.28 26.69 20.50
CA ALA A 122 21.06 27.89 20.20
C ALA A 122 21.75 28.49 21.43
N LYS A 123 21.12 28.38 22.62
CA LYS A 123 21.68 28.87 23.89
C LYS A 123 22.84 28.01 24.41
N LYS A 124 22.87 26.71 24.08
CA LYS A 124 23.95 25.78 24.44
C LYS A 124 25.21 25.90 23.57
N ARG A 125 25.11 26.41 22.34
CA ARG A 125 26.26 26.61 21.43
C ARG A 125 27.03 27.92 21.66
N LYS A 126 26.49 28.84 22.47
CA LYS A 126 27.12 30.12 22.85
C LYS A 126 27.80 30.06 24.23
N LYS A 127 27.98 28.87 24.79
CA LYS A 127 28.66 28.63 26.06
C LYS A 127 29.76 27.60 25.82
#